data_AF-A0A9J6FUL0-F1
#
_entry.id   AF-A0A9J6FUL0-F1
#
_cell.length_a   1.000
_cell.length_b   1.000
_cell.length_c   1.000
_cell.angle_alpha   90.00
_cell.angle_beta   90.00
_cell.angle_gamma   90.00
#
_symmetry.space_group_name_H-M   'P 1'
#
loop_
_entity.id
_entity.type
_entity.pdbx_description
1 polymer ?
#
loop_
_entity_poly.entity_id
_entity_poly.type
_entity_poly.pdbx_seq_one_letter_code
_entity_poly.pdbx_strand_id
1 'polypeptide(L)'
;MACAGDEPFELVSKGSVDNVDELRVAFETDGDAYAWLTQYSEATNTSWIVDWEIPNPTRFVFHKKWRCQHSSLNKTAGKHSTNCPAFVDIKIKKVTKATKRNDPFLNRPVPLTALIKLHEVHNHVLDCADGLRLLKPTSDTRAAFFRYFENDMTPAVAIAHHKEKLASQEERDTLLASSAVNPPASTVYHWFRGWRRGQYGSEGESPLSKLNRRAPEYLERGKLLCAPAYSFYR
;
A
#
# COMPACT_ATOMS: atom_id res chain seq x y z
N MET A 1 -3.17 -40.25 16.81
CA MET A 1 -3.21 -40.24 15.34
C MET A 1 -3.09 -38.78 14.93
N ALA A 2 -1.88 -38.35 14.57
CA ALA A 2 -1.55 -36.94 14.39
C ALA A 2 -1.99 -36.47 13.00
N CYS A 3 -2.88 -35.48 12.94
CA CYS A 3 -3.15 -34.74 11.72
C CYS A 3 -1.94 -33.84 11.48
N ALA A 4 -1.18 -34.12 10.42
CA ALA A 4 -0.15 -33.22 9.92
C ALA A 4 -0.83 -31.88 9.61
N GLY A 5 -0.32 -30.80 10.20
CA GLY A 5 -0.79 -29.45 9.91
C GLY A 5 -0.54 -29.15 8.44
N ASP A 6 -1.62 -28.89 7.70
CA ASP A 6 -1.55 -28.32 6.36
C ASP A 6 -1.00 -26.90 6.49
N GLU A 7 0.29 -26.73 6.22
CA GLU A 7 0.90 -25.40 6.11
C GLU A 7 0.24 -24.65 4.94
N PRO A 8 -0.12 -23.36 5.11
CA PRO A 8 -0.86 -22.58 4.10
C PRO A 8 -0.04 -22.22 2.85
N PHE A 9 1.21 -22.66 2.78
CA PHE A 9 2.13 -22.42 1.68
C PHE A 9 3.07 -23.62 1.49
N GLU A 10 3.50 -23.84 0.25
CA GLU A 10 4.55 -24.79 -0.08
C GLU A 10 5.62 -24.12 -0.95
N LEU A 11 6.87 -24.19 -0.51
CA LEU A 11 8.02 -23.79 -1.32
C LEU A 11 8.29 -24.90 -2.34
N VAL A 12 8.14 -24.59 -3.64
CA VAL A 12 8.26 -25.59 -4.71
C VAL A 12 9.68 -25.70 -5.23
N SER A 13 10.40 -24.59 -5.24
CA SER A 13 11.82 -24.58 -5.55
C SER A 13 12.50 -23.37 -4.91
N LYS A 14 13.71 -23.61 -4.41
CA LYS A 14 14.66 -22.58 -4.00
C LYS A 14 15.78 -22.58 -5.04
N GLY A 15 16.03 -21.43 -5.66
CA GLY A 15 16.68 -21.33 -6.96
C GLY A 15 18.01 -22.09 -7.11
N SER A 16 18.22 -22.73 -8.28
CA SER A 16 19.51 -23.30 -8.70
C SER A 16 19.96 -22.92 -10.12
N VAL A 17 19.18 -22.14 -10.89
CA VAL A 17 19.56 -21.75 -12.27
C VAL A 17 19.39 -20.25 -12.57
N ASP A 18 18.46 -19.53 -11.93
CA ASP A 18 18.21 -18.09 -12.23
C ASP A 18 18.04 -17.18 -11.00
N ASN A 19 18.35 -17.66 -9.78
CA ASN A 19 18.04 -16.96 -8.51
C ASN A 19 16.57 -16.53 -8.37
N VAL A 20 15.66 -17.31 -8.98
CA VAL A 20 14.21 -17.13 -8.86
C VAL A 20 13.65 -18.22 -7.96
N ASP A 21 12.97 -17.81 -6.90
CA ASP A 21 12.25 -18.70 -6.00
C ASP A 21 10.78 -18.80 -6.42
N GLU A 22 10.22 -20.01 -6.34
CA GLU A 22 8.82 -20.27 -6.67
C GLU A 22 8.05 -20.80 -5.46
N LEU A 23 7.01 -20.06 -5.07
CA LEU A 23 6.13 -20.40 -3.95
C LEU A 23 4.73 -20.69 -4.45
N ARG A 24 4.12 -21.75 -3.90
CA ARG A 24 2.71 -22.09 -4.14
C ARG A 24 1.89 -21.80 -2.88
N VAL A 25 0.81 -21.05 -3.05
CA VAL A 25 -0.04 -20.60 -1.95
C VAL A 25 -1.51 -20.70 -2.33
N ALA A 26 -2.38 -20.84 -1.34
CA ALA A 26 -3.83 -20.89 -1.53
C ALA A 26 -4.41 -19.46 -1.51
N PHE A 27 -4.36 -18.75 -2.64
CA PHE A 27 -5.04 -17.44 -2.80
C PHE A 27 -6.30 -17.58 -3.63
N GLU A 28 -7.38 -16.94 -3.20
CA GLU A 28 -8.66 -17.00 -3.89
C GLU A 28 -8.95 -15.71 -4.64
N THR A 29 -8.46 -14.59 -4.13
CA THR A 29 -8.78 -13.24 -4.59
C THR A 29 -7.52 -12.43 -4.93
N ASP A 30 -7.69 -11.35 -5.67
CA ASP A 30 -6.65 -10.34 -5.84
C ASP A 30 -6.30 -9.64 -4.51
N GLY A 31 -7.27 -9.52 -3.60
CA GLY A 31 -7.07 -9.05 -2.23
C GLY A 31 -5.98 -9.82 -1.48
N ASP A 32 -5.97 -11.16 -1.59
CA ASP A 32 -4.95 -12.01 -0.97
C ASP A 32 -3.55 -11.71 -1.52
N ALA A 33 -3.45 -11.51 -2.84
CA ALA A 33 -2.19 -11.16 -3.49
C ALA A 33 -1.65 -9.80 -3.03
N TYR A 34 -2.52 -8.79 -2.89
CA TYR A 34 -2.11 -7.49 -2.37
C TYR A 34 -1.75 -7.53 -0.88
N ALA A 35 -2.49 -8.28 -0.08
CA ALA A 35 -2.20 -8.45 1.34
C ALA A 35 -0.84 -9.12 1.54
N TRP A 36 -0.58 -10.20 0.81
CA TRP A 36 0.71 -10.87 0.83
C TRP A 36 1.85 -9.96 0.35
N LEU A 37 1.67 -9.23 -0.76
CA LEU A 37 2.70 -8.31 -1.24
C LEU A 37 2.98 -7.21 -0.21
N THR A 38 1.97 -6.74 0.51
CA THR A 38 2.13 -5.73 1.57
C THR A 38 2.98 -6.30 2.71
N GLN A 39 2.62 -7.47 3.24
CA GLN A 39 3.38 -8.15 4.29
C GLN A 39 4.82 -8.45 3.86
N TYR A 40 5.01 -8.94 2.63
CA TYR A 40 6.33 -9.20 2.07
C TYR A 40 7.15 -7.92 1.93
N SER A 41 6.54 -6.81 1.51
CA SER A 41 7.20 -5.51 1.39
C SER A 41 7.67 -4.96 2.74
N GLU A 42 6.83 -5.10 3.76
CA GLU A 42 7.13 -4.68 5.13
C GLU A 42 8.25 -5.54 5.74
N ALA A 43 8.17 -6.87 5.55
CA ALA A 43 9.18 -7.80 6.07
C ALA A 43 10.56 -7.62 5.43
N THR A 44 10.62 -7.16 4.16
CA THR A 44 11.87 -7.05 3.40
C THR A 44 12.33 -5.60 3.17
N ASN A 45 11.64 -4.61 3.73
CA ASN A 45 11.90 -3.18 3.47
C ASN A 45 11.97 -2.88 1.95
N THR A 46 11.05 -3.46 1.20
CA THR A 46 10.96 -3.26 -0.26
C THR A 46 9.76 -2.43 -0.64
N SER A 47 9.81 -1.84 -1.83
CA SER A 47 8.68 -1.13 -2.41
C SER A 47 8.62 -1.46 -3.89
N TRP A 48 7.40 -1.73 -4.35
CA TRP A 48 7.16 -2.32 -5.65
C TRP A 48 6.34 -1.38 -6.55
N ILE A 49 6.70 -1.32 -7.82
CA ILE A 49 5.97 -0.63 -8.87
C ILE A 49 5.40 -1.65 -9.85
N VAL A 50 4.19 -1.41 -10.34
CA VAL A 50 3.53 -2.31 -11.29
C VAL A 50 4.30 -2.27 -12.61
N ASP A 51 4.74 -3.43 -13.08
CA ASP A 51 5.37 -3.62 -14.38
C ASP A 51 4.30 -3.77 -15.46
N TRP A 52 3.44 -4.77 -15.27
CA TRP A 52 2.27 -4.99 -16.11
C TRP A 52 1.23 -5.83 -15.36
N GLU A 53 0.02 -5.83 -15.89
CA GLU A 53 -1.10 -6.64 -15.42
C GLU A 53 -1.89 -7.16 -16.61
N ILE A 54 -2.64 -8.25 -16.41
CA ILE A 54 -3.64 -8.69 -17.39
C ILE A 54 -4.99 -8.10 -16.97
N PRO A 55 -5.54 -7.13 -17.72
CA PRO A 55 -6.88 -6.63 -17.44
C PRO A 55 -7.91 -7.72 -17.76
N ASN A 56 -8.84 -7.97 -16.83
CA ASN A 56 -9.95 -8.93 -16.98
C ASN A 56 -9.52 -10.32 -17.49
N PRO A 57 -8.68 -11.05 -16.72
CA PRO A 57 -8.16 -12.34 -17.16
C PRO A 57 -9.27 -13.39 -17.29
N THR A 58 -9.27 -14.15 -18.39
CA THR A 58 -10.24 -15.24 -18.62
C THR A 58 -9.80 -16.57 -18.00
N ARG A 59 -8.48 -16.83 -17.99
CA ARG A 59 -7.86 -18.07 -17.51
C ARG A 59 -7.32 -17.98 -16.08
N PHE A 60 -7.17 -16.77 -15.58
CA PHE A 60 -6.63 -16.48 -14.25
C PHE A 60 -7.69 -15.70 -13.48
N VAL A 61 -7.64 -15.76 -12.15
CA VAL A 61 -8.36 -14.81 -11.31
C VAL A 61 -7.57 -13.49 -11.30
N PHE A 62 -6.24 -13.60 -11.24
CA PHE A 62 -5.34 -12.47 -11.11
C PHE A 62 -3.97 -12.80 -11.72
N HIS A 63 -3.35 -11.81 -12.37
CA HIS A 63 -1.97 -11.91 -12.81
C HIS A 63 -1.37 -10.52 -12.91
N LYS A 64 -0.38 -10.26 -12.07
CA LYS A 64 0.31 -8.97 -12.04
C LYS A 64 1.77 -9.20 -11.69
N LYS A 65 2.62 -8.45 -12.38
CA LYS A 65 4.05 -8.40 -12.12
C LYS A 65 4.41 -7.03 -11.58
N TRP A 66 5.28 -7.02 -10.58
CA TRP A 66 5.87 -5.82 -10.02
C TRP A 66 7.39 -5.88 -10.11
N ARG A 67 8.00 -4.71 -10.20
CA ARG A 67 9.45 -4.51 -10.11
C ARG A 67 9.79 -3.66 -8.92
N CYS A 68 11.01 -3.81 -8.43
CA CYS A 68 11.52 -2.93 -7.39
C CYS A 68 11.38 -1.46 -7.82
N GLN A 69 11.06 -0.60 -6.86
CA GLN A 69 10.96 0.83 -7.09
C GLN A 69 12.24 1.43 -7.64
N HIS A 70 13.41 0.82 -7.45
CA HIS A 70 14.69 1.29 -8.00
C HIS A 70 14.96 0.83 -9.44
N SER A 71 14.03 0.10 -10.06
CA SER A 71 14.09 -0.15 -11.50
C SER A 71 13.96 1.15 -12.30
N SER A 72 14.34 1.10 -13.59
CA SER A 72 14.21 2.21 -14.53
C SER A 72 12.81 2.36 -15.13
N LEU A 73 11.90 1.43 -14.80
CA LEU A 73 10.55 1.41 -15.33
C LEU A 73 9.79 2.71 -14.98
N ASN A 74 9.18 3.32 -15.98
CA ASN A 74 8.39 4.57 -15.87
C ASN A 74 9.18 5.76 -15.31
N LYS A 75 10.52 5.76 -15.43
CA LYS A 75 11.39 6.83 -14.94
C LYS A 75 12.24 7.43 -16.05
N THR A 76 12.46 8.73 -15.97
CA THR A 76 13.49 9.41 -16.75
C THR A 76 14.87 9.15 -16.14
N ALA A 77 15.88 9.01 -17.01
CA ALA A 77 17.26 8.71 -16.60
C ALA A 77 17.76 9.68 -15.51
N GLY A 78 18.43 9.15 -14.47
CA GLY A 78 19.11 9.94 -13.45
C GLY A 78 18.35 10.18 -12.14
N LYS A 79 17.07 9.81 -12.01
CA LYS A 79 16.32 9.91 -10.74
C LYS A 79 16.22 8.56 -10.02
N HIS A 80 17.08 8.35 -9.03
CA HIS A 80 16.99 7.26 -8.02
C HIS A 80 16.72 5.85 -8.59
N SER A 81 17.13 5.58 -9.82
CA SER A 81 16.96 4.30 -10.50
C SER A 81 18.32 3.64 -10.66
N THR A 82 18.57 2.56 -9.92
CA THR A 82 19.75 1.72 -10.09
C THR A 82 19.53 0.63 -11.15
N ASN A 83 18.37 0.63 -11.82
CA ASN A 83 17.93 -0.43 -12.71
C ASN A 83 17.90 -1.79 -12.01
N CYS A 84 17.37 -1.81 -10.78
CA CYS A 84 17.31 -3.02 -9.96
C CYS A 84 16.55 -4.16 -10.68
N PRO A 85 17.11 -5.38 -10.76
CA PRO A 85 16.49 -6.50 -11.46
C PRO A 85 15.43 -7.24 -10.64
N ALA A 86 15.33 -6.95 -9.34
CA ALA A 86 14.37 -7.60 -8.45
C ALA A 86 12.91 -7.42 -8.91
N PHE A 87 12.14 -8.50 -8.85
CA PHE A 87 10.73 -8.53 -9.23
C PHE A 87 9.92 -9.51 -8.38
N VAL A 88 8.61 -9.27 -8.35
CA VAL A 88 7.59 -10.17 -7.82
C VAL A 88 6.57 -10.40 -8.92
N ASP A 89 6.23 -11.66 -9.21
CA ASP A 89 5.18 -12.01 -10.16
C ASP A 89 4.18 -12.94 -9.48
N ILE A 90 2.93 -12.49 -9.34
CA ILE A 90 1.87 -13.26 -8.68
C ILE A 90 0.81 -13.62 -9.69
N LYS A 91 0.53 -14.92 -9.76
CA LYS A 91 -0.46 -15.49 -10.67
C LYS A 91 -1.41 -16.41 -9.92
N ILE A 92 -2.69 -16.06 -9.92
CA ILE A 92 -3.77 -16.86 -9.30
C ILE A 92 -4.55 -17.57 -10.41
N LYS A 93 -4.49 -18.91 -10.45
CA LYS A 93 -5.15 -19.71 -11.49
C LYS A 93 -6.63 -19.91 -11.18
N LYS A 94 -7.47 -19.83 -12.22
CA LYS A 94 -8.87 -20.23 -12.10
C LYS A 94 -8.97 -21.75 -11.99
N VAL A 95 -9.66 -22.23 -10.97
CA VAL A 95 -9.83 -23.67 -10.73
C VAL A 95 -10.96 -24.20 -11.62
N THR A 96 -10.62 -25.05 -12.58
CA THR A 96 -11.53 -25.73 -13.50
C THR A 96 -11.10 -27.18 -13.64
N LYS A 97 -11.96 -28.06 -14.16
CA LYS A 97 -11.59 -29.47 -14.41
C LYS A 97 -10.35 -29.60 -15.30
N ALA A 98 -10.20 -28.72 -16.29
CA ALA A 98 -9.06 -28.70 -17.19
C ALA A 98 -7.77 -28.23 -16.51
N THR A 99 -7.83 -27.19 -15.67
CA THR A 99 -6.64 -26.69 -14.96
C THR A 99 -6.18 -27.67 -13.88
N LYS A 100 -7.13 -28.31 -13.18
CA LYS A 100 -6.87 -29.41 -12.24
C LYS A 100 -6.12 -30.58 -12.89
N ARG A 101 -6.50 -30.99 -14.09
CA ARG A 101 -5.80 -32.06 -14.83
C ARG A 101 -4.33 -31.74 -15.11
N ASN A 102 -4.01 -30.47 -15.36
CA ASN A 102 -2.69 -30.04 -15.80
C ASN A 102 -1.76 -29.57 -14.67
N ASP A 103 -2.30 -29.29 -13.48
CA ASP A 103 -1.55 -28.75 -12.35
C ASP A 103 -1.81 -29.56 -11.07
N PRO A 104 -0.88 -30.44 -10.65
CA PRO A 104 -1.06 -31.32 -9.50
C PRO A 104 -1.39 -30.57 -8.19
N PHE A 105 -0.88 -29.35 -8.04
CA PHE A 105 -1.13 -28.51 -6.86
C PHE A 105 -2.59 -28.09 -6.70
N LEU A 106 -3.40 -28.15 -7.78
CA LEU A 106 -4.83 -27.85 -7.76
C LEU A 106 -5.72 -29.06 -7.42
N ASN A 107 -5.15 -30.27 -7.39
CA ASN A 107 -5.85 -31.52 -7.09
C ASN A 107 -5.81 -31.91 -5.61
N ARG A 108 -5.12 -31.13 -4.79
CA ARG A 108 -4.99 -31.35 -3.35
C ARG A 108 -6.31 -31.06 -2.62
N PRO A 109 -6.48 -31.58 -1.39
CA PRO A 109 -7.63 -31.24 -0.53
C PRO A 109 -7.79 -29.73 -0.37
N VAL A 110 -6.67 -29.03 -0.13
CA VAL A 110 -6.55 -27.57 -0.18
C VAL A 110 -5.78 -27.19 -1.45
N PRO A 111 -6.43 -26.64 -2.50
CA PRO A 111 -5.75 -26.28 -3.74
C PRO A 111 -4.79 -25.10 -3.56
N LEU A 112 -3.52 -25.28 -3.94
CA LEU A 112 -2.55 -24.17 -4.00
C LEU A 112 -2.67 -23.47 -5.37
N THR A 113 -3.65 -22.59 -5.43
CA THR A 113 -4.13 -21.89 -6.63
C THR A 113 -3.16 -20.86 -7.21
N ALA A 114 -2.31 -20.29 -6.37
CA ALA A 114 -1.41 -19.22 -6.75
C ALA A 114 0.03 -19.69 -6.87
N LEU A 115 0.74 -19.08 -7.82
CA LEU A 115 2.16 -19.19 -8.02
C LEU A 115 2.76 -17.80 -7.86
N ILE A 116 3.69 -17.67 -6.92
CA ILE A 116 4.49 -16.48 -6.69
C ILE A 116 5.90 -16.78 -7.18
N LYS A 117 6.43 -15.92 -8.06
CA LYS A 117 7.83 -15.95 -8.47
C LYS A 117 8.55 -14.74 -7.90
N LEU A 118 9.64 -14.98 -7.19
CA LEU A 118 10.45 -13.96 -6.53
C LEU A 118 11.85 -13.98 -7.09
N HIS A 119 12.33 -12.81 -7.51
CA HIS A 119 13.74 -12.60 -7.80
C HIS A 119 14.26 -11.58 -6.78
N GLU A 120 14.87 -12.08 -5.70
CA GLU A 120 15.27 -11.29 -4.52
C GLU A 120 16.67 -10.65 -4.66
N VAL A 121 17.27 -10.71 -5.84
CA VAL A 121 18.58 -10.11 -6.09
C VAL A 121 18.41 -8.60 -6.32
N HIS A 122 18.69 -7.83 -5.27
CA HIS A 122 18.77 -6.38 -5.31
C HIS A 122 20.19 -5.90 -5.61
N ASN A 123 20.32 -4.81 -6.36
CA ASN A 123 21.61 -4.16 -6.63
C ASN A 123 21.83 -2.88 -5.80
N HIS A 124 21.05 -2.73 -4.73
CA HIS A 124 21.11 -1.64 -3.78
C HIS A 124 20.82 -2.17 -2.38
N VAL A 125 21.26 -1.43 -1.36
CA VAL A 125 21.00 -1.76 0.04
C VAL A 125 19.54 -1.43 0.38
N LEU A 126 18.88 -2.30 1.12
CA LEU A 126 17.50 -2.12 1.58
C LEU A 126 17.47 -1.44 2.95
N ASP A 127 18.28 -1.94 3.89
CA ASP A 127 18.30 -1.52 5.30
C ASP A 127 19.23 -0.34 5.58
N CYS A 128 19.28 0.63 4.67
CA CYS A 128 19.98 1.89 4.91
C CYS A 128 18.99 3.05 4.94
N ALA A 129 19.36 4.15 5.61
CA ALA A 129 18.50 5.33 5.73
C ALA A 129 18.00 5.84 4.36
N ASP A 130 18.82 5.77 3.31
CA ASP A 130 18.43 6.17 1.96
C ASP A 130 17.40 5.22 1.32
N GLY A 131 17.50 3.91 1.58
CA GLY A 131 16.52 2.92 1.15
C GLY A 131 15.18 3.11 1.87
N LEU A 132 15.24 3.21 3.20
CA LEU A 132 14.07 3.40 4.06
C LEU A 132 13.32 4.71 3.76
N ARG A 133 14.04 5.80 3.44
CA ARG A 133 13.45 7.09 3.06
C ARG A 133 12.67 7.03 1.74
N LEU A 134 12.89 6.03 0.91
CA LEU A 134 12.20 5.88 -0.35
C LEU A 134 11.00 4.93 -0.27
N LEU A 135 10.76 4.30 0.88
CA LEU A 135 9.61 3.43 1.07
C LEU A 135 8.29 4.20 0.95
N LYS A 136 7.27 3.50 0.42
CA LYS A 136 5.92 4.03 0.39
C LYS A 136 5.32 4.04 1.80
N PRO A 137 4.66 5.14 2.22
CA PRO A 137 3.96 5.17 3.50
C PRO A 137 2.91 4.07 3.60
N THR A 138 2.85 3.42 4.77
CA THR A 138 1.86 2.36 5.03
C THR A 138 0.44 2.92 5.12
N SER A 139 -0.56 2.04 4.99
CA SER A 139 -1.96 2.38 5.22
C SER A 139 -2.18 2.95 6.63
N ASP A 140 -1.50 2.39 7.63
CA ASP A 140 -1.64 2.75 9.03
C ASP A 140 -1.08 4.14 9.32
N THR A 141 0.10 4.44 8.77
CA THR A 141 0.70 5.77 8.81
C THR A 141 -0.23 6.80 8.18
N ARG A 142 -0.77 6.50 6.99
CA ARG A 142 -1.71 7.39 6.32
C ARG A 142 -2.99 7.60 7.13
N ALA A 143 -3.55 6.55 7.70
CA ALA A 143 -4.72 6.60 8.58
C ALA A 143 -4.44 7.42 9.85
N ALA A 144 -3.24 7.31 10.44
CA ALA A 144 -2.82 8.13 11.56
C ALA A 144 -2.83 9.63 11.21
N PHE A 145 -2.28 10.01 10.06
CA PHE A 145 -2.33 11.40 9.59
C PHE A 145 -3.75 11.90 9.32
N PHE A 146 -4.62 11.04 8.79
CA PHE A 146 -6.02 11.43 8.56
C PHE A 146 -6.75 11.71 9.88
N ARG A 147 -6.49 10.91 10.92
CA ARG A 147 -6.98 11.19 12.28
C ARG A 147 -6.44 12.50 12.85
N TYR A 148 -5.18 12.86 12.57
CA TYR A 148 -4.65 14.18 12.98
C TYR A 148 -5.42 15.31 12.31
N PHE A 149 -5.72 15.18 11.02
CA PHE A 149 -6.49 16.19 10.29
C PHE A 149 -7.93 16.30 10.77
N GLU A 150 -8.56 15.17 11.12
CA GLU A 150 -9.89 15.13 11.73
C GLU A 150 -9.94 15.83 13.09
N ASN A 151 -8.83 15.85 13.83
CA ASN A 151 -8.63 16.60 15.07
C ASN A 151 -8.15 18.04 14.82
N ASP A 152 -8.47 18.60 13.66
CA ASP A 152 -8.17 19.99 13.27
C ASP A 152 -6.66 20.34 13.29
N MET A 153 -5.76 19.35 13.26
CA MET A 153 -4.32 19.61 13.17
C MET A 153 -3.93 20.02 11.75
N THR A 154 -3.22 21.14 11.64
CA THR A 154 -2.58 21.53 10.38
C THR A 154 -1.46 20.55 10.01
N PRO A 155 -1.06 20.44 8.74
CA PRO A 155 0.03 19.54 8.33
C PRO A 155 1.31 19.73 9.14
N ALA A 156 1.69 20.97 9.45
CA ALA A 156 2.89 21.27 10.23
C ALA A 156 2.80 20.70 11.66
N VAL A 157 1.67 20.92 12.32
CA VAL A 157 1.40 20.40 13.67
C VAL A 157 1.33 18.88 13.67
N ALA A 158 0.62 18.30 12.71
CA ALA A 158 0.50 16.85 12.56
C ALA A 158 1.87 16.18 12.34
N ILE A 159 2.74 16.76 11.52
CA ILE A 159 4.11 16.26 11.32
C ILE A 159 4.92 16.33 12.62
N ALA A 160 4.88 17.47 13.32
CA ALA A 160 5.62 17.64 14.57
C ALA A 160 5.15 16.63 15.63
N HIS A 161 3.84 16.54 15.85
CA HIS A 161 3.22 15.59 16.77
C HIS A 161 3.55 14.13 16.42
N HIS A 162 3.51 13.77 15.13
CA HIS A 162 3.85 12.42 14.71
C HIS A 162 5.32 12.09 14.98
N LYS A 163 6.24 13.02 14.69
CA LYS A 163 7.68 12.84 14.97
C LYS A 163 7.97 12.71 16.46
N GLU A 164 7.32 13.51 17.30
CA GLU A 164 7.45 13.41 18.75
C GLU A 164 7.01 12.04 19.27
N LYS A 165 5.90 11.52 18.75
CA LYS A 165 5.44 10.16 19.05
C LYS A 165 6.46 9.10 18.66
N LEU A 166 7.06 9.18 17.48
CA LEU A 166 8.09 8.24 17.03
C LEU A 166 9.39 8.37 17.84
N ALA A 167 9.77 9.60 18.22
CA ALA A 167 10.96 9.86 19.03
C ALA A 167 10.91 9.24 20.43
N SER A 168 9.70 8.90 20.89
CA SER A 168 9.44 8.28 22.20
C SER A 168 9.52 6.74 22.18
N GLN A 169 9.76 6.13 21.01
CA GLN A 169 9.82 4.68 20.83
C GLN A 169 11.27 4.17 20.86
N GLU A 170 11.46 2.88 21.14
CA GLU A 170 12.80 2.27 21.26
C GLU A 170 13.59 2.32 19.95
N GLU A 171 12.95 2.09 18.81
CA GLU A 171 13.56 2.08 17.48
C GLU A 171 13.52 3.46 16.77
N ARG A 172 13.58 4.55 17.55
CA ARG A 172 13.32 5.92 17.05
C ARG A 172 14.10 6.28 15.79
N ASP A 173 15.39 5.90 15.70
CA ASP A 173 16.27 6.37 14.62
C ASP A 173 15.85 5.72 13.28
N THR A 174 15.52 4.43 13.31
CA THR A 174 14.99 3.68 12.16
C THR A 174 13.61 4.19 11.74
N LEU A 175 12.73 4.42 12.72
CA LEU A 175 11.36 4.90 12.48
C LEU A 175 11.35 6.32 11.90
N LEU A 176 12.24 7.20 12.38
CA LEU A 176 12.36 8.56 11.87
C LEU A 176 12.99 8.59 10.47
N ALA A 177 13.84 7.62 10.11
CA ALA A 177 14.42 7.52 8.76
C ALA A 177 13.44 6.92 7.73
N SER A 178 12.57 6.02 8.17
CA SER A 178 11.66 5.28 7.28
C SER A 178 10.50 6.13 6.80
N SER A 179 10.37 6.33 5.48
CA SER A 179 9.19 7.00 4.91
C SER A 179 7.93 6.14 4.91
N ALA A 180 8.05 4.84 5.20
CA ALA A 180 6.90 3.98 5.47
C ALA A 180 6.12 4.46 6.71
N VAL A 181 6.86 4.91 7.74
CA VAL A 181 6.32 5.33 9.04
C VAL A 181 6.34 6.84 9.22
N ASN A 182 7.44 7.50 8.86
CA ASN A 182 7.64 8.95 8.92
C ASN A 182 7.68 9.58 7.52
N PRO A 183 6.52 9.82 6.88
CA PRO A 183 6.45 10.28 5.50
C PRO A 183 7.06 11.69 5.36
N PRO A 184 7.62 12.03 4.17
CA PRO A 184 8.14 13.37 3.94
C PRO A 184 7.00 14.40 3.97
N ALA A 185 7.32 15.63 4.37
CA ALA A 185 6.33 16.69 4.51
C ALA A 185 5.50 16.88 3.23
N SER A 186 6.12 16.83 2.05
CA SER A 186 5.44 16.93 0.75
C SER A 186 4.30 15.93 0.59
N THR A 187 4.50 14.68 1.04
CA THR A 187 3.47 13.63 1.03
C THR A 187 2.33 13.98 1.98
N VAL A 188 2.64 14.43 3.20
CA VAL A 188 1.62 14.83 4.19
C VAL A 188 0.79 16.03 3.69
N TYR A 189 1.41 17.04 3.09
CA TYR A 189 0.71 18.16 2.48
C TYR A 189 -0.15 17.73 1.29
N HIS A 190 0.32 16.78 0.49
CA HIS A 190 -0.50 16.20 -0.59
C HIS A 190 -1.74 15.50 -0.03
N TRP A 191 -1.57 14.66 0.99
CA TRP A 191 -2.68 14.01 1.70
C TRP A 191 -3.66 15.00 2.29
N PHE A 192 -3.18 16.03 2.99
CA PHE A 192 -4.04 17.05 3.57
C PHE A 192 -4.84 17.79 2.50
N ARG A 193 -4.23 18.14 1.36
CA ARG A 193 -4.98 18.75 0.24
C ARG A 193 -6.06 17.83 -0.30
N GLY A 194 -5.76 16.53 -0.46
CA GLY A 194 -6.74 15.53 -0.89
C GLY A 194 -7.88 15.35 0.12
N TRP A 195 -7.54 15.20 1.40
CA TRP A 195 -8.49 15.12 2.51
C TRP A 195 -9.36 16.38 2.57
N ARG A 196 -8.75 17.56 2.58
CA ARG A 196 -9.44 18.86 2.60
C ARG A 196 -10.36 19.01 1.39
N ARG A 197 -9.96 18.55 0.20
CA ARG A 197 -10.83 18.57 -0.98
C ARG A 197 -12.04 17.66 -0.81
N GLY A 198 -11.89 16.47 -0.23
CA GLY A 198 -13.02 15.60 0.11
C GLY A 198 -13.95 16.26 1.14
N GLN A 199 -13.38 16.79 2.22
CA GLN A 199 -14.11 17.39 3.33
C GLN A 199 -14.77 18.74 2.96
N TYR A 200 -14.12 19.60 2.17
CA TYR A 200 -14.52 21.00 1.91
C TYR A 200 -14.70 21.37 0.43
N GLY A 201 -14.46 20.45 -0.50
CA GLY A 201 -14.80 20.59 -1.92
C GLY A 201 -13.58 20.97 -2.74
N SER A 202 -13.68 20.91 -4.06
CA SER A 202 -12.67 21.50 -4.94
C SER A 202 -12.73 23.01 -4.89
N GLU A 203 -11.60 23.68 -5.15
CA GLU A 203 -11.57 25.11 -5.44
C GLU A 203 -12.48 25.35 -6.65
N GLY A 204 -13.69 25.88 -6.41
CA GLY A 204 -14.74 26.07 -7.43
C GLY A 204 -16.17 25.75 -6.97
N GLU A 205 -16.36 24.97 -5.90
CA GLU A 205 -17.69 24.76 -5.30
C GLU A 205 -17.98 25.88 -4.28
N SER A 206 -19.18 26.48 -4.31
CA SER A 206 -19.47 27.62 -3.41
C SER A 206 -19.38 27.18 -1.94
N PRO A 207 -18.66 27.91 -1.07
CA PRO A 207 -18.53 27.56 0.35
C PRO A 207 -19.88 27.40 1.06
N LEU A 208 -20.89 28.17 0.64
CA LEU A 208 -22.24 28.19 1.21
C LEU A 208 -23.05 26.92 0.89
N SER A 209 -23.04 26.47 -0.36
CA SER A 209 -23.77 25.26 -0.77
C SER A 209 -23.27 24.02 -0.02
N LYS A 210 -21.97 23.99 0.33
CA LYS A 210 -21.39 22.90 1.10
C LYS A 210 -21.62 23.01 2.61
N LEU A 211 -21.58 24.22 3.18
CA LEU A 211 -21.95 24.45 4.57
C LEU A 211 -23.36 23.93 4.84
N ASN A 212 -24.31 24.22 3.94
CA ASN A 212 -25.68 23.73 4.04
C ASN A 212 -25.76 22.20 4.02
N ARG A 213 -24.95 21.52 3.20
CA ARG A 213 -24.92 20.04 3.15
C ARG A 213 -24.41 19.41 4.45
N ARG A 214 -23.45 20.05 5.13
CA ARG A 214 -22.83 19.55 6.36
C ARG A 214 -23.40 20.13 7.64
N ALA A 215 -24.34 21.07 7.53
CA ALA A 215 -24.98 21.68 8.67
C ALA A 215 -25.55 20.67 9.69
N PRO A 216 -26.17 19.55 9.26
CA PRO A 216 -26.66 18.52 10.19
C PRO A 216 -25.53 17.89 11.02
N GLU A 217 -24.42 17.51 10.38
CA GLU A 217 -23.26 16.87 11.03
C GLU A 217 -22.60 17.81 12.06
N TYR A 218 -22.54 19.11 11.78
CA TYR A 218 -21.99 20.09 12.71
C TYR A 218 -22.90 20.30 13.92
N LEU A 219 -24.23 20.27 13.72
CA LEU A 219 -25.22 20.38 14.80
C LEU A 219 -25.12 19.17 15.75
N GLU A 220 -24.99 17.96 15.20
CA GLU A 220 -24.81 16.72 15.98
C GLU A 220 -23.52 16.72 16.81
N ARG A 221 -22.46 17.38 16.32
CA ARG A 221 -21.18 17.52 17.03
C ARG A 221 -21.16 18.70 18.02
N GLY A 222 -22.31 19.33 18.28
CA GLY A 222 -22.43 20.48 19.19
C GLY A 222 -21.71 21.74 18.71
N LYS A 223 -21.34 21.83 17.42
CA LYS A 223 -20.69 23.02 16.85
C LYS A 223 -21.77 23.99 16.39
N LEU A 224 -21.81 25.18 17.00
CA LEU A 224 -22.71 26.27 16.59
C LEU A 224 -22.29 26.81 15.22
N LEU A 225 -23.20 26.75 14.24
CA LEU A 225 -23.02 27.41 12.95
C LEU A 225 -23.50 28.86 13.09
N CYS A 226 -22.59 29.83 13.00
CA CYS A 226 -22.99 31.21 12.79
C CYS A 226 -23.58 31.33 11.38
N ALA A 227 -24.91 31.40 11.30
CA ALA A 227 -25.57 31.81 10.07
C ALA A 227 -25.15 33.25 9.75
N PRO A 228 -24.81 33.57 8.48
CA PRO A 228 -24.58 34.96 8.10
C PRO A 228 -25.90 35.72 8.28
N ALA A 229 -25.86 36.72 9.15
CA ALA A 229 -26.96 37.65 9.34
C ALA A 229 -27.17 38.44 8.04
N TYR A 230 -28.04 37.96 7.16
CA TYR A 230 -28.63 38.83 6.15
C TYR A 230 -29.72 39.65 6.82
N SER A 231 -29.36 40.84 7.28
CA SER A 231 -30.32 41.91 7.52
C SER A 231 -29.76 43.24 7.04
N PHE A 232 -30.63 44.00 6.39
CA PHE A 232 -30.50 45.37 5.91
C PHE A 232 -29.79 45.54 4.57
N TYR A 233 -30.57 45.63 3.49
CA TYR A 233 -31.01 46.92 2.95
C TYR A 233 -32.43 46.76 2.37
N ARG A 234 -33.36 47.60 2.86
CA ARG A 234 -34.61 47.96 2.20
C ARG A 234 -34.38 49.26 1.46
#